data_AF-A0A1A6GP97-F1
#
_entry.id   AF-A0A1A6GP97-F1
#
_cell.length_a   1.000
_cell.length_b   1.000
_cell.length_c   1.000
_cell.angle_alpha   90.00
_cell.angle_beta   90.00
_cell.angle_gamma   90.00
#
_symmetry.space_group_name_H-M   'P 1'
#
loop_
_entity.id
_entity.type
_entity.pdbx_description
1 polymer ?
#
loop_
_entity_poly.entity_id
_entity_poly.type
_entity_poly.pdbx_seq_one_letter_code
_entity_poly.pdbx_strand_id
1 'polypeptide(L)'
;KYQRRRKYSLSAVFHSATMLQDVGEAIQFEVSIGNYGNKFDATCKPLASTTQYSRAVFDAVSEHKCGVISPRFNMQLKDLELKQNNVSPTHHFGFILLTTPGTMEEQTYLYQSNIEAVKSGIQGKIPANQLAELWLKLIDEVIEDTRYTLPVTEGKANVTILDTQIRKLRSRFLSQIHEAAMKMRSEATDVKSTLLEIEDWLDKLMQLTEENSMPDIIIWMIRGEKRLAYARIPAHQVLYSTSGGNASGKYCGKTQTILLK
;
A
#
# COMPACT_ATOMS: atom_id res chain seq x y z
N LYS A 1 -2.22 -8.51 -30.17
CA LYS A 1 -2.69 -9.69 -29.40
C LYS A 1 -2.96 -9.20 -27.98
N TYR A 2 -4.22 -8.94 -27.62
CA TYR A 2 -4.57 -8.39 -26.30
C TYR A 2 -4.27 -9.42 -25.19
N GLN A 3 -3.58 -9.02 -24.13
CA GLN A 3 -3.28 -9.89 -22.99
C GLN A 3 -4.56 -10.25 -22.22
N ARG A 4 -4.59 -11.43 -21.60
CA ARG A 4 -5.74 -11.93 -20.82
C ARG A 4 -6.05 -10.97 -19.67
N ARG A 5 -7.28 -10.45 -19.66
CA ARG A 5 -7.86 -9.59 -18.61
C ARG A 5 -8.06 -10.41 -17.34
N ARG A 6 -7.32 -10.10 -16.27
CA ARG A 6 -7.51 -10.70 -14.94
C ARG A 6 -8.80 -10.15 -14.32
N LYS A 7 -9.58 -10.96 -13.60
CA LYS A 7 -10.77 -10.47 -12.89
C LYS A 7 -10.38 -10.21 -11.44
N TYR A 8 -10.50 -8.96 -10.97
CA TYR A 8 -10.37 -8.63 -9.56
C TYR A 8 -11.76 -8.45 -8.96
N SER A 9 -11.95 -8.89 -7.72
CA SER A 9 -13.17 -8.70 -6.95
C SER A 9 -12.78 -8.02 -5.64
N LEU A 10 -13.48 -6.94 -5.32
CA LEU A 10 -13.38 -6.29 -4.02
C LEU A 10 -14.55 -6.78 -3.17
N SER A 11 -14.26 -7.27 -1.97
CA SER A 11 -15.27 -7.60 -0.96
C SER A 11 -15.02 -6.73 0.26
N ALA A 12 -15.99 -5.89 0.60
CA ALA A 12 -15.93 -5.04 1.79
C ALA A 12 -17.10 -5.38 2.71
N VAL A 13 -16.81 -5.49 4.01
CA VAL A 13 -17.79 -5.78 5.06
C VAL A 13 -17.65 -4.69 6.11
N PHE A 14 -18.69 -3.89 6.28
CA PHE A 14 -18.75 -2.89 7.34
C PHE A 14 -19.42 -3.50 8.56
N HIS A 15 -18.81 -3.32 9.73
CA HIS A 15 -19.37 -3.79 11.00
C HIS A 15 -20.22 -2.69 11.65
N SER A 16 -19.64 -1.52 11.83
CA SER A 16 -20.27 -0.36 12.46
C SER A 16 -19.56 0.92 12.03
N ALA A 17 -20.29 2.03 12.05
CA ALA A 17 -19.72 3.37 12.03
C ALA A 17 -20.04 4.07 13.35
N THR A 18 -19.04 4.66 14.00
CA THR A 18 -19.15 5.34 15.30
C THR A 18 -18.65 6.78 15.19
N MET A 19 -18.74 7.56 16.27
CA MET A 19 -18.29 8.97 16.33
C MET A 19 -18.91 9.87 15.25
N LEU A 20 -20.14 9.57 14.86
CA LEU A 20 -20.87 10.35 13.86
C LEU A 20 -21.39 11.65 14.49
N GLN A 21 -20.85 12.81 14.10
CA GLN A 21 -21.32 14.11 14.59
C GLN A 21 -22.41 14.68 13.67
N ASP A 22 -23.42 15.31 14.26
CA ASP A 22 -24.50 16.04 13.56
C ASP A 22 -25.26 15.24 12.49
N VAL A 23 -25.45 13.94 12.70
CA VAL A 23 -26.15 13.06 11.76
C VAL A 23 -27.66 13.05 12.04
N GLY A 24 -28.34 14.10 11.61
CA GLY A 24 -29.81 14.21 11.71
C GLY A 24 -30.59 13.42 10.65
N GLU A 25 -29.92 12.91 9.61
CA GLU A 25 -30.53 12.23 8.47
C GLU A 25 -29.90 10.85 8.23
N ALA A 26 -30.52 10.06 7.34
CA ALA A 26 -29.99 8.75 6.99
C ALA A 26 -28.69 8.87 6.18
N ILE A 27 -27.71 8.05 6.53
CA ILE A 27 -26.38 7.99 5.92
C ILE A 27 -26.20 6.67 5.17
N GLN A 28 -25.34 6.69 4.17
CA GLN A 28 -24.96 5.54 3.35
C GLN A 28 -23.44 5.53 3.19
N PHE A 29 -22.84 4.35 3.20
CA PHE A 29 -21.44 4.20 2.83
C PHE A 29 -21.33 3.62 1.43
N GLU A 30 -20.40 4.15 0.66
CA GLU A 30 -20.02 3.66 -0.67
C GLU A 30 -18.58 3.15 -0.62
N VAL A 31 -18.32 2.04 -1.30
CA VAL A 31 -16.95 1.57 -1.54
C VAL A 31 -16.69 1.59 -3.04
N SER A 32 -15.62 2.23 -3.47
CA SER A 32 -15.20 2.20 -4.87
C SER A 32 -13.75 1.80 -4.99
N ILE A 33 -13.35 1.35 -6.17
CA ILE A 33 -11.95 1.19 -6.55
C ILE A 33 -11.72 1.99 -7.83
N GLY A 34 -11.01 3.11 -7.70
CA GLY A 34 -11.10 4.19 -8.68
C GLY A 34 -12.57 4.61 -8.90
N ASN A 35 -13.00 4.65 -10.17
CA ASN A 35 -14.37 5.03 -10.54
C ASN A 35 -15.38 3.86 -10.46
N TYR A 36 -14.92 2.64 -10.21
CA TYR A 36 -15.82 1.49 -10.17
C TYR A 36 -16.53 1.36 -8.83
N GLY A 37 -17.85 1.26 -8.88
CA GLY A 37 -18.67 1.36 -7.67
C GLY A 37 -18.83 2.82 -7.20
N ASN A 38 -18.53 3.81 -8.03
CA ASN A 38 -18.91 5.19 -7.73
C ASN A 38 -20.39 5.40 -8.10
N LYS A 39 -21.26 5.67 -7.12
CA LYS A 39 -22.70 5.87 -7.30
C LYS A 39 -23.04 7.07 -8.19
N PHE A 40 -22.14 8.06 -8.25
CA PHE A 40 -22.33 9.28 -9.02
C PHE A 40 -21.65 9.23 -10.40
N ASP A 41 -20.96 8.14 -10.76
CA ASP A 41 -20.33 7.98 -12.08
C ASP A 41 -21.20 7.12 -13.00
N ALA A 42 -21.79 7.75 -14.02
CA ALA A 42 -22.62 7.08 -15.02
C ALA A 42 -21.80 6.35 -16.11
N THR A 43 -20.47 6.48 -16.12
CA THR A 43 -19.60 5.91 -17.16
C THR A 43 -19.15 4.47 -16.89
N CYS A 44 -19.37 3.97 -15.68
CA CYS A 44 -19.09 2.60 -15.28
C CYS A 44 -20.40 1.83 -15.04
N LYS A 45 -20.42 0.50 -15.22
CA LYS A 45 -21.66 -0.26 -14.94
C LYS A 45 -22.07 -0.08 -13.49
N PRO A 46 -23.36 0.19 -13.22
CA PRO A 46 -23.86 0.36 -11.87
C PRO A 46 -23.93 -1.01 -11.18
N LEU A 47 -22.87 -1.39 -10.49
CA LEU A 47 -22.93 -2.38 -9.43
C LEU A 47 -23.02 -1.60 -8.13
N ALA A 48 -24.17 -1.70 -7.45
CA ALA A 48 -24.40 -0.98 -6.20
C ALA A 48 -23.35 -1.40 -5.17
N SER A 49 -22.42 -0.50 -4.90
CA SER A 49 -21.36 -0.65 -3.91
C SER A 49 -21.66 0.01 -2.57
N THR A 50 -22.95 0.30 -2.40
CA THR A 50 -23.44 1.17 -1.35
C THR A 50 -24.29 0.41 -0.36
N THR A 51 -24.17 0.76 0.91
CA THR A 51 -25.02 0.24 1.98
C THR A 51 -26.46 0.71 1.77
N GLN A 52 -27.43 0.18 2.52
CA GLN A 52 -28.71 0.88 2.62
C GLN A 52 -28.54 2.19 3.39
N TYR A 53 -29.40 3.17 3.13
CA TYR A 53 -29.48 4.37 3.97
C TYR A 53 -30.01 3.96 5.34
N SER A 54 -29.31 4.37 6.39
CA SER A 54 -29.71 4.11 7.78
C SER A 54 -29.41 5.31 8.65
N ARG A 55 -30.24 5.53 9.69
CA ARG A 55 -30.03 6.61 10.65
C ARG A 55 -29.04 6.17 11.73
N ALA A 56 -28.22 7.11 12.18
CA ALA A 56 -27.41 6.87 13.37
C ALA A 56 -28.32 6.77 14.61
N VAL A 57 -27.98 5.84 15.50
CA VAL A 57 -28.61 5.61 16.80
C VAL A 57 -27.65 6.11 17.87
N PHE A 58 -28.15 6.90 18.80
CA PHE A 58 -27.38 7.34 19.95
C PHE A 58 -27.40 6.24 21.02
N ASP A 59 -26.23 5.79 21.49
CA ASP A 59 -26.12 4.66 22.43
C ASP A 59 -25.91 5.07 23.90
N ALA A 60 -26.14 6.35 24.23
CA ALA A 60 -25.97 6.94 25.57
C ALA A 60 -24.52 7.05 26.08
N VAL A 61 -23.50 6.56 25.36
CA VAL A 61 -22.07 6.71 25.71
C VAL A 61 -21.42 7.86 24.93
N SER A 62 -22.17 8.95 24.70
CA SER A 62 -21.74 10.12 23.92
C SER A 62 -21.25 9.85 22.48
N GLU A 63 -21.52 8.67 21.92
CA GLU A 63 -21.16 8.31 20.54
C GLU A 63 -22.41 7.89 19.73
N HIS A 64 -22.61 8.51 18.57
CA HIS A 64 -23.61 8.03 17.62
C HIS A 64 -23.06 6.82 16.86
N LYS A 65 -23.84 5.75 16.78
CA LYS A 65 -23.50 4.49 16.11
C LYS A 65 -24.50 4.16 15.01
N CYS A 66 -24.04 3.62 13.89
CA CYS A 66 -24.92 3.08 12.85
C CYS A 66 -24.55 1.63 12.56
N GLY A 67 -25.55 0.74 12.60
CA GLY A 67 -25.42 -0.62 12.09
C GLY A 67 -25.34 -0.57 10.58
N VAL A 68 -24.19 -0.95 10.02
CA VAL A 68 -23.96 -0.86 8.58
C VAL A 68 -24.14 -2.25 7.97
N ILE A 69 -25.21 -2.46 7.19
CA ILE A 69 -25.35 -3.70 6.40
C ILE A 69 -24.39 -3.60 5.22
N SER A 70 -23.50 -4.59 5.12
CA SER A 70 -22.40 -4.61 4.15
C SER A 70 -22.88 -4.55 2.69
N PRO A 71 -22.35 -3.64 1.86
CA PRO A 71 -22.49 -3.75 0.42
C PRO A 71 -21.59 -4.86 -0.07
N ARG A 72 -22.17 -5.94 -0.60
CA ARG A 72 -21.43 -6.95 -1.36
C ARG A 72 -21.64 -6.69 -2.84
N PHE A 73 -20.57 -6.41 -3.58
CA PHE A 73 -20.65 -6.27 -5.03
C PHE A 73 -19.50 -7.00 -5.71
N ASN A 74 -19.86 -7.85 -6.67
CA ASN A 74 -18.89 -8.56 -7.49
C ASN A 74 -18.55 -7.70 -8.69
N MET A 75 -17.38 -7.07 -8.70
CA MET A 75 -16.91 -6.31 -9.85
C MET A 75 -16.40 -7.23 -10.96
N GLN A 76 -16.93 -7.09 -12.18
CA GLN A 76 -16.41 -7.79 -13.37
C GLN A 76 -15.55 -6.83 -14.20
N LEU A 77 -14.35 -7.26 -14.59
CA LEU A 77 -13.36 -6.41 -15.29
C LEU A 77 -13.78 -5.89 -16.67
N LYS A 78 -14.87 -6.41 -17.27
CA LYS A 78 -15.42 -5.85 -18.52
C LYS A 78 -16.01 -4.45 -18.32
N ASP A 79 -16.31 -4.11 -17.07
CA ASP A 79 -16.90 -2.83 -16.71
C ASP A 79 -15.77 -1.81 -16.54
N LEU A 80 -14.64 -2.22 -15.91
CA LEU A 80 -13.22 -1.91 -16.20
C LEU A 80 -12.77 -0.75 -17.09
N GLU A 81 -13.29 -0.79 -18.32
CA GLU A 81 -12.56 -0.36 -19.50
C GLU A 81 -13.25 0.76 -20.28
N LEU A 82 -14.36 1.30 -19.78
CA LEU A 82 -14.99 2.45 -20.43
C LEU A 82 -14.16 3.74 -20.28
N LYS A 83 -13.08 3.76 -19.48
CA LYS A 83 -12.24 4.96 -19.28
C LYS A 83 -10.73 4.78 -19.13
N GLN A 84 -10.15 3.61 -19.42
CA GLN A 84 -8.69 3.46 -19.41
C GLN A 84 -8.10 3.16 -20.81
N ASN A 85 -8.70 3.74 -21.85
CA ASN A 85 -8.17 3.67 -23.21
C ASN A 85 -6.96 4.59 -23.47
N ASN A 86 -6.23 5.03 -22.44
CA ASN A 86 -4.99 5.79 -22.64
C ASN A 86 -3.94 5.68 -21.51
N VAL A 87 -4.02 4.69 -20.62
CA VAL A 87 -2.94 4.47 -19.62
C VAL A 87 -2.53 2.99 -19.61
N SER A 88 -1.34 2.76 -20.14
CA SER A 88 -0.41 1.63 -19.96
C SER A 88 -0.98 0.25 -19.61
N PRO A 89 -0.88 -0.76 -20.49
CA PRO A 89 -1.28 -2.14 -20.18
C PRO A 89 -0.20 -2.84 -19.36
N THR A 90 -0.12 -2.56 -18.06
CA THR A 90 0.66 -3.36 -17.11
C THR A 90 -0.24 -3.88 -16.02
N HIS A 91 -0.73 -5.11 -16.20
CA HIS A 91 -1.67 -5.76 -15.29
C HIS A 91 -1.15 -7.13 -14.88
N HIS A 92 -0.10 -7.14 -14.05
CA HIS A 92 0.47 -8.33 -13.42
C HIS A 92 0.68 -8.17 -11.90
N PHE A 93 -0.37 -7.78 -11.19
CA PHE A 93 -0.38 -7.66 -9.71
C PHE A 93 -0.04 -8.94 -8.95
N GLY A 94 -0.21 -10.12 -9.56
CA GLY A 94 0.11 -11.39 -8.88
C GLY A 94 1.60 -11.73 -8.83
N PHE A 95 2.46 -11.00 -9.55
CA PHE A 95 3.88 -11.33 -9.66
C PHE A 95 4.84 -10.15 -9.45
N ILE A 96 4.35 -8.91 -9.49
CA ILE A 96 5.13 -7.72 -9.11
C ILE A 96 5.11 -7.52 -7.57
N LEU A 97 4.11 -8.11 -6.91
CA LEU A 97 3.92 -8.16 -5.46
C LEU A 97 4.77 -9.26 -4.76
N LEU A 98 5.98 -9.48 -5.25
CA LEU A 98 6.89 -10.50 -4.73
C LEU A 98 8.25 -9.90 -4.33
N THR A 99 8.41 -8.59 -4.45
CA THR A 99 8.85 -7.83 -3.29
C THR A 99 7.61 -7.61 -2.47
N THR A 100 7.47 -8.25 -1.32
CA THR A 100 6.53 -7.88 -0.26
C THR A 100 6.36 -6.35 -0.19
N PRO A 101 5.32 -5.73 -0.77
CA PRO A 101 5.17 -4.27 -0.71
C PRO A 101 4.83 -3.85 0.71
N GLY A 102 4.16 -4.75 1.45
CA GLY A 102 3.95 -4.61 2.88
C GLY A 102 5.26 -4.56 3.68
N THR A 103 6.30 -5.32 3.31
CA THR A 103 7.56 -5.27 4.06
C THR A 103 8.50 -4.19 3.56
N MET A 104 8.55 -3.88 2.25
CA MET A 104 9.44 -2.81 1.78
C MET A 104 8.97 -1.43 2.26
N GLU A 105 7.67 -1.12 2.27
CA GLU A 105 7.17 0.13 2.87
C GLU A 105 7.50 0.19 4.37
N GLU A 106 7.20 -0.88 5.12
CA GLU A 106 7.51 -0.97 6.54
C GLU A 106 9.01 -0.86 6.82
N GLN A 107 9.86 -1.41 5.95
CA GLN A 107 11.31 -1.32 6.07
C GLN A 107 11.86 0.04 5.68
N THR A 108 11.31 0.70 4.65
CA THR A 108 11.67 2.10 4.37
C THR A 108 11.33 3.01 5.55
N TYR A 109 10.21 2.77 6.24
CA TYR A 109 9.86 3.49 7.47
C TYR A 109 10.82 3.18 8.62
N LEU A 110 11.17 1.91 8.82
CA LEU A 110 12.16 1.50 9.84
C LEU A 110 13.53 2.14 9.57
N TYR A 111 13.99 2.12 8.33
CA TYR A 111 15.25 2.75 7.93
C TYR A 111 15.22 4.25 8.17
N GLN A 112 14.13 4.92 7.81
CA GLN A 112 13.95 6.34 8.08
C GLN A 112 14.06 6.64 9.59
N SER A 113 13.39 5.85 10.42
CA SER A 113 13.47 5.97 11.88
C SER A 113 14.88 5.73 12.43
N ASN A 114 15.59 4.72 11.92
CA ASN A 114 16.97 4.42 12.33
C ASN A 114 17.95 5.53 11.87
N ILE A 115 17.79 6.08 10.67
CA ILE A 115 18.56 7.23 10.18
C ILE A 115 18.34 8.45 11.09
N GLU A 116 17.09 8.73 11.47
CA GLU A 116 16.75 9.80 12.41
C GLU A 116 17.37 9.58 13.80
N ALA A 117 17.41 8.34 14.28
CA ALA A 117 18.07 7.98 15.53
C ALA A 117 19.58 8.25 15.47
N VAL A 118 20.26 7.86 14.39
CA VAL A 118 21.70 8.13 14.19
C VAL A 118 21.96 9.64 14.10
N LYS A 119 21.15 10.39 13.33
CA LYS A 119 21.25 11.86 13.25
C LYS A 119 21.09 12.53 14.62
N SER A 120 20.09 12.10 15.39
CA SER A 120 19.82 12.60 16.73
C SER A 120 20.98 12.28 17.68
N GLY A 121 21.57 11.09 17.57
CA GLY A 121 22.78 10.71 18.31
C GLY A 121 23.97 11.62 18.01
N ILE A 122 24.21 11.93 16.73
CA ILE A 122 25.25 12.88 16.31
C ILE A 122 25.01 14.26 16.91
N GLN A 123 23.78 14.78 16.82
CA GLN A 123 23.42 16.10 17.34
C GLN A 123 23.53 16.16 18.87
N GLY A 124 23.11 15.10 19.56
CA GLY A 124 23.22 14.92 21.01
C GLY A 124 24.65 14.64 21.50
N LYS A 125 25.62 14.49 20.59
CA LYS A 125 27.03 14.16 20.88
C LYS A 125 27.16 12.95 21.80
N ILE A 126 26.37 11.91 21.52
CA ILE A 126 26.43 10.66 22.29
C ILE A 126 27.82 10.01 22.13
N PRO A 127 28.26 9.17 23.09
CA PRO A 127 29.53 8.46 23.01
C PRO A 127 29.71 7.71 21.68
N ALA A 128 30.92 7.74 21.12
CA ALA A 128 31.22 7.19 19.79
C ALA A 128 30.91 5.70 19.66
N ASN A 129 31.05 4.92 20.74
CA ASN A 129 30.66 3.52 20.79
C ASN A 129 29.15 3.32 20.64
N GLN A 130 28.32 4.12 21.33
CA GLN A 130 26.87 4.05 21.21
C GLN A 130 26.40 4.50 19.82
N LEU A 131 27.05 5.52 19.25
CA LEU A 131 26.76 5.94 17.88
C LEU A 131 27.10 4.85 16.86
N ALA A 132 28.23 4.16 17.05
CA ALA A 132 28.63 3.04 16.21
C ALA A 132 27.65 1.86 16.32
N GLU A 133 27.12 1.55 17.51
CA GLU A 133 26.09 0.51 17.68
C GLU A 133 24.80 0.82 16.90
N LEU A 134 24.29 2.06 16.99
CA LEU A 134 23.10 2.48 16.24
C LEU A 134 23.33 2.41 14.72
N TRP A 135 24.51 2.85 14.27
CA TRP A 135 24.87 2.80 12.87
C TRP A 135 25.07 1.37 12.35
N LEU A 136 25.74 0.50 13.13
CA LEU A 136 25.92 -0.91 12.78
C LEU A 136 24.57 -1.61 12.65
N LYS A 137 23.64 -1.35 13.57
CA LYS A 137 22.27 -1.88 13.49
C LYS A 137 21.59 -1.46 12.18
N LEU A 138 21.65 -0.18 11.82
CA LEU A 138 21.09 0.33 10.56
C LEU A 138 21.69 -0.38 9.34
N ILE A 139 23.02 -0.50 9.27
CA ILE A 139 23.71 -1.12 8.14
C ILE A 139 23.45 -2.63 8.06
N ASP A 140 23.45 -3.32 9.20
CA ASP A 140 23.16 -4.76 9.26
C ASP A 140 21.73 -5.07 8.78
N GLU A 141 20.75 -4.22 9.12
CA GLU A 141 19.38 -4.33 8.60
C GLU A 141 19.33 -4.11 7.07
N VAL A 142 20.00 -3.07 6.56
CA VAL A 142 20.09 -2.83 5.10
C VAL A 142 20.73 -4.01 4.37
N ILE A 143 21.79 -4.61 4.92
CA ILE A 143 22.46 -5.77 4.33
C ILE A 143 21.53 -6.98 4.31
N GLU A 144 20.82 -7.25 5.41
CA GLU A 144 19.93 -8.41 5.48
C GLU A 144 18.75 -8.28 4.52
N ASP A 145 18.15 -7.10 4.41
CA ASP A 145 16.99 -6.89 3.54
C ASP A 145 17.35 -6.82 2.05
N THR A 146 18.55 -6.36 1.72
CA THR A 146 19.04 -6.37 0.34
C THR A 146 19.44 -7.77 -0.16
N ARG A 147 19.53 -8.78 0.73
CA ARG A 147 19.74 -10.20 0.34
C ARG A 147 18.50 -10.86 -0.25
N TYR A 148 17.30 -10.31 -0.05
CA TYR A 148 16.07 -10.96 -0.52
C TYR A 148 16.05 -11.05 -2.05
N THR A 149 15.96 -12.28 -2.56
CA THR A 149 15.91 -12.52 -4.00
C THR A 149 14.54 -12.19 -4.57
N LEU A 150 14.52 -11.37 -5.61
CA LEU A 150 13.32 -11.12 -6.38
C LEU A 150 12.77 -12.42 -7.01
N PRO A 151 11.45 -12.62 -6.98
CA PRO A 151 10.78 -13.80 -7.53
C PRO A 151 11.18 -14.12 -8.96
N VAL A 152 11.36 -15.40 -9.29
CA VAL A 152 11.60 -15.78 -10.70
C VAL A 152 10.36 -15.52 -11.55
N THR A 153 10.55 -14.88 -12.71
CA THR A 153 9.50 -14.55 -13.69
C THR A 153 9.47 -15.51 -14.89
N GLU A 154 10.52 -16.30 -15.10
CA GLU A 154 10.62 -17.26 -16.20
C GLU A 154 9.60 -18.40 -16.07
N GLY A 155 9.02 -18.83 -17.19
CA GLY A 155 8.00 -19.88 -17.23
C GLY A 155 6.62 -19.48 -16.72
N LYS A 156 6.44 -18.26 -16.19
CA LYS A 156 5.15 -17.78 -15.71
C LYS A 156 4.29 -17.23 -16.85
N ALA A 157 3.02 -17.62 -16.87
CA ALA A 157 2.08 -17.15 -17.87
C ALA A 157 1.84 -15.64 -17.76
N ASN A 158 1.75 -14.97 -18.92
CA ASN A 158 1.37 -13.57 -19.11
C ASN A 158 2.41 -12.49 -18.68
N VAL A 159 3.64 -12.85 -18.30
CA VAL A 159 4.71 -11.86 -17.98
C VAL A 159 4.95 -10.90 -19.15
N THR A 160 4.95 -9.60 -18.87
CA THR A 160 5.20 -8.56 -19.88
C THR A 160 6.70 -8.24 -20.00
N ILE A 161 7.07 -7.59 -21.12
CA ILE A 161 8.42 -7.05 -21.29
C ILE A 161 8.71 -6.03 -20.18
N LEU A 162 7.74 -5.18 -19.82
CA LEU A 162 7.92 -4.18 -18.77
C LEU A 162 8.14 -4.84 -17.40
N ASP A 163 7.39 -5.89 -17.06
CA ASP A 163 7.58 -6.64 -15.81
C ASP A 163 9.01 -7.20 -15.70
N THR A 164 9.53 -7.69 -16.83
CA THR A 164 10.90 -8.21 -16.92
C THR A 164 11.94 -7.08 -16.74
N GLN A 165 11.71 -5.91 -17.34
CA GLN A 165 12.61 -4.76 -17.20
C GLN A 165 12.56 -4.18 -15.78
N ILE A 166 11.38 -4.05 -15.17
CA ILE A 166 11.21 -3.59 -13.79
C ILE A 166 11.92 -4.56 -12.83
N ARG A 167 11.76 -5.87 -13.01
CA ARG A 167 12.47 -6.86 -12.20
C ARG A 167 13.99 -6.72 -12.35
N LYS A 168 14.49 -6.61 -13.58
CA LYS A 168 15.93 -6.43 -13.84
C LYS A 168 16.47 -5.15 -13.20
N LEU A 169 15.70 -4.05 -13.29
CA LEU A 169 16.02 -2.77 -12.66
C LEU A 169 16.12 -2.94 -11.14
N ARG A 170 15.07 -3.44 -10.49
CA ARG A 170 15.03 -3.70 -9.03
C ARG A 170 16.17 -4.60 -8.58
N SER A 171 16.42 -5.69 -9.30
CA SER A 171 17.49 -6.66 -8.97
C SER A 171 18.87 -5.99 -8.99
N ARG A 172 19.10 -5.13 -9.98
CA ARG A 172 20.38 -4.42 -10.12
C ARG A 172 20.57 -3.42 -8.98
N PHE A 173 19.55 -2.63 -8.66
CA PHE A 173 19.61 -1.67 -7.56
C PHE A 173 19.84 -2.36 -6.22
N LEU A 174 19.10 -3.43 -5.92
CA LEU A 174 19.29 -4.19 -4.67
C LEU A 174 20.72 -4.74 -4.56
N SER A 175 21.26 -5.29 -5.66
CA SER A 175 22.63 -5.81 -5.66
C SER A 175 23.68 -4.70 -5.44
N GLN A 176 23.49 -3.54 -6.07
CA GLN A 176 24.38 -2.38 -5.90
C GLN A 176 24.35 -1.84 -4.47
N ILE A 177 23.15 -1.70 -3.87
CA ILE A 177 23.02 -1.26 -2.48
C ILE A 177 23.63 -2.30 -1.55
N HIS A 178 23.41 -3.60 -1.80
CA HIS A 178 24.00 -4.68 -0.99
C HIS A 178 25.52 -4.62 -0.96
N GLU A 179 26.16 -4.53 -2.14
CA GLU A 179 27.61 -4.44 -2.26
C GLU A 179 28.16 -3.18 -1.60
N ALA A 180 27.49 -2.04 -1.79
CA ALA A 180 27.88 -0.77 -1.18
C ALA A 180 27.74 -0.80 0.35
N ALA A 181 26.65 -1.37 0.87
CA ALA A 181 26.42 -1.52 2.31
C ALA A 181 27.45 -2.47 2.95
N MET A 182 27.76 -3.61 2.32
CA MET A 182 28.81 -4.53 2.78
C MET A 182 30.18 -3.85 2.85
N LYS A 183 30.53 -3.08 1.81
CA LYS A 183 31.79 -2.32 1.77
C LYS A 183 31.84 -1.24 2.85
N MET A 184 30.77 -0.46 2.98
CA MET A 184 30.63 0.60 3.97
C MET A 184 30.75 0.03 5.39
N ARG A 185 30.12 -1.12 5.65
CA ARG A 185 30.21 -1.82 6.94
C ARG A 185 31.65 -2.18 7.33
N SER A 186 32.50 -2.56 6.37
CA SER A 186 33.89 -2.97 6.63
C SER A 186 34.89 -1.82 6.65
N GLU A 187 34.65 -0.76 5.88
CA GLU A 187 35.65 0.28 5.61
C GLU A 187 35.33 1.63 6.26
N ALA A 188 34.08 1.89 6.65
CA ALA A 188 33.70 3.21 7.14
C ALA A 188 34.30 3.51 8.53
N THR A 189 35.04 4.61 8.60
CA THR A 189 35.65 5.12 9.84
C THR A 189 34.89 6.31 10.44
N ASP A 190 34.09 7.02 9.63
CA ASP A 190 33.27 8.15 10.08
C ASP A 190 31.79 7.94 9.73
N VAL A 191 30.99 7.67 10.77
CA VAL A 191 29.53 7.48 10.68
C VAL A 191 28.85 8.68 10.00
N LYS A 192 29.30 9.91 10.29
CA LYS A 192 28.65 11.11 9.77
C LYS A 192 28.76 11.22 8.26
N SER A 193 29.92 10.87 7.69
CA SER A 193 30.15 10.87 6.24
C SER A 193 29.26 9.87 5.48
N THR A 194 28.82 8.79 6.14
CA THR A 194 28.02 7.72 5.50
C THR A 194 26.55 8.07 5.32
N LEU A 195 26.00 9.01 6.11
CA LEU A 195 24.56 9.24 6.16
C LEU A 195 23.96 9.65 4.82
N LEU A 196 24.65 10.51 4.05
CA LEU A 196 24.16 10.96 2.75
C LEU A 196 23.97 9.80 1.77
N GLU A 197 24.86 8.82 1.82
CA GLU A 197 24.78 7.65 0.94
C GLU A 197 23.66 6.70 1.38
N ILE A 198 23.46 6.51 2.70
CA ILE A 198 22.37 5.70 3.24
C ILE A 198 21.00 6.33 2.92
N GLU A 199 20.89 7.66 2.98
CA GLU A 199 19.69 8.39 2.59
C GLU A 199 19.39 8.23 1.10
N ASP A 200 20.40 8.32 0.24
CA ASP A 200 20.26 8.07 -1.20
C ASP A 200 19.82 6.62 -1.50
N TRP A 201 20.29 5.63 -0.73
CA TRP A 201 19.79 4.26 -0.83
C TRP A 201 18.31 4.16 -0.43
N LEU A 202 17.89 4.84 0.64
CA LEU A 202 16.49 4.88 1.07
C LEU A 202 15.59 5.50 0.00
N ASP A 203 15.98 6.65 -0.57
CA ASP A 203 15.23 7.30 -1.64
C ASP A 203 15.09 6.41 -2.88
N LYS A 204 16.16 5.71 -3.26
CA LYS A 204 16.14 4.72 -4.36
C LYS A 204 15.21 3.55 -4.03
N LEU A 205 15.26 3.01 -2.82
CA LEU A 205 14.37 1.93 -2.39
C LEU A 205 12.90 2.37 -2.43
N MET A 206 12.58 3.57 -1.95
CA MET A 206 11.23 4.13 -2.02
C MET A 206 10.73 4.24 -3.47
N GLN A 207 11.55 4.75 -4.38
CA GLN A 207 11.20 4.82 -5.81
C GLN A 207 10.92 3.44 -6.43
N LEU A 208 11.58 2.38 -5.94
CA LEU A 208 11.33 1.01 -6.43
C LEU A 208 10.03 0.40 -5.89
N THR A 209 9.50 0.90 -4.76
CA THR A 209 8.28 0.39 -4.11
C THR A 209 6.98 0.94 -4.67
N GLU A 210 7.01 2.07 -5.38
CA GLU A 210 5.80 2.75 -5.87
C GLU A 210 5.10 1.93 -6.98
N GLU A 211 4.05 1.18 -6.63
CA GLU A 211 3.27 0.38 -7.57
C GLU A 211 2.04 1.15 -8.11
N ASN A 212 2.25 1.91 -9.19
CA ASN A 212 1.27 2.86 -9.76
C ASN A 212 0.13 2.26 -10.61
N SER A 213 -0.15 0.96 -10.51
CA SER A 213 -1.04 0.30 -11.49
C SER A 213 -2.46 -0.06 -11.01
N MET A 214 -2.75 -0.03 -9.71
CA MET A 214 -4.10 -0.28 -9.20
C MET A 214 -4.60 0.95 -8.46
N PRO A 215 -5.79 1.48 -8.80
CA PRO A 215 -6.33 2.61 -8.08
C PRO A 215 -6.67 2.23 -6.65
N ASP A 216 -6.56 3.20 -5.76
CA ASP A 216 -6.95 3.04 -4.37
C ASP A 216 -8.43 2.65 -4.25
N ILE A 217 -8.71 1.95 -3.15
CA ILE A 217 -10.06 1.75 -2.67
C ILE A 217 -10.47 3.02 -1.93
N ILE A 218 -11.65 3.54 -2.23
CA ILE A 218 -12.20 4.73 -1.59
C ILE A 218 -13.46 4.33 -0.84
N ILE A 219 -13.55 4.73 0.42
CA ILE A 219 -14.76 4.63 1.22
C ILE A 219 -15.33 6.05 1.32
N TRP A 220 -16.58 6.24 0.90
CA TRP A 220 -17.30 7.51 1.06
C TRP A 220 -18.43 7.35 2.08
N MET A 221 -18.60 8.35 2.91
CA MET A 221 -19.83 8.57 3.68
C MET A 221 -20.71 9.56 2.94
N ILE A 222 -21.97 9.19 2.69
CA ILE A 222 -22.91 9.93 1.86
C ILE A 222 -24.17 10.25 2.68
N ARG A 223 -24.68 11.47 2.54
CA ARG A 223 -25.99 11.90 3.06
C ARG A 223 -26.78 12.55 1.92
N GLY A 224 -27.95 11.98 1.59
CA GLY A 224 -28.66 12.35 0.36
C GLY A 224 -27.74 12.15 -0.85
N GLU A 225 -27.43 13.22 -1.58
CA GLU A 225 -26.53 13.23 -2.74
C GLU A 225 -25.15 13.84 -2.43
N LYS A 226 -24.84 14.13 -1.16
CA LYS A 226 -23.59 14.78 -0.76
C LYS A 226 -22.63 13.79 -0.11
N ARG A 227 -21.37 13.81 -0.55
CA ARG A 227 -20.23 13.16 0.12
C ARG A 227 -19.81 14.02 1.31
N LEU A 228 -19.84 13.44 2.50
CA LEU A 228 -19.52 14.14 3.75
C LEU A 228 -18.10 13.86 4.23
N ALA A 229 -17.63 12.62 4.07
CA ALA A 229 -16.31 12.20 4.52
C ALA A 229 -15.79 11.05 3.66
N TYR A 230 -14.48 10.82 3.68
CA TYR A 230 -13.87 9.75 2.90
C TYR A 230 -12.61 9.15 3.51
N ALA A 231 -12.27 7.94 3.09
CA ALA A 231 -10.98 7.33 3.31
C ALA A 231 -10.44 6.74 2.02
N ARG A 232 -9.13 6.86 1.82
CA ARG A 232 -8.40 6.20 0.73
C ARG A 232 -7.54 5.09 1.30
N ILE A 233 -7.66 3.90 0.73
CA ILE A 233 -6.91 2.71 1.12
C ILE A 233 -6.11 2.27 -0.11
N PRO A 234 -4.77 2.29 -0.05
CA PRO A 234 -3.96 1.78 -1.13
C PRO A 234 -4.26 0.31 -1.37
N ALA A 235 -4.61 -0.04 -2.60
CA ALA A 235 -5.19 -1.34 -2.89
C ALA A 235 -4.17 -2.49 -2.69
N HIS A 236 -2.86 -2.23 -2.81
CA HIS A 236 -1.80 -3.18 -2.49
C HIS A 236 -1.80 -3.60 -1.00
N GLN A 237 -2.34 -2.78 -0.08
CA GLN A 237 -2.36 -3.10 1.36
C GLN A 237 -3.43 -4.13 1.74
N VAL A 238 -4.42 -4.37 0.88
CA VAL A 238 -5.54 -5.29 1.14
C VAL A 238 -5.67 -6.40 0.08
N LEU A 239 -4.77 -6.43 -0.91
CA LEU A 239 -4.81 -7.39 -2.00
C LEU A 239 -4.61 -8.83 -1.51
N TYR A 240 -5.41 -9.75 -2.04
CA TYR A 240 -5.29 -11.18 -1.77
C TYR A 240 -4.48 -11.89 -2.85
N SER A 241 -3.61 -12.81 -2.44
CA SER A 241 -2.89 -13.70 -3.36
C SER A 241 -2.94 -15.15 -2.90
N THR A 242 -3.13 -16.05 -3.86
CA THR A 242 -3.05 -17.50 -3.64
C THR A 242 -1.63 -18.00 -3.42
N SER A 243 -0.62 -17.16 -3.65
CA SER A 243 0.81 -17.50 -3.50
C SER A 243 1.30 -17.44 -2.05
N GLY A 244 0.42 -17.14 -1.09
CA GLY A 244 0.73 -17.12 0.35
C GLY A 244 0.68 -15.72 0.98
N GLY A 245 0.84 -15.67 2.32
CA GLY A 245 0.72 -14.44 3.11
C GLY A 245 1.71 -13.34 2.72
N ASN A 246 2.94 -13.71 2.34
CA ASN A 246 3.98 -12.77 1.92
C ASN A 246 3.67 -12.09 0.56
N ALA A 247 2.72 -12.63 -0.21
CA ALA A 247 2.26 -12.06 -1.46
C ALA A 247 0.86 -11.43 -1.33
N SER A 248 0.37 -11.24 -0.10
CA SER A 248 -0.87 -10.54 0.17
C SER A 248 -0.57 -9.21 0.88
N GLY A 249 -1.48 -8.25 0.76
CA GLY A 249 -1.37 -6.99 1.46
C GLY A 249 -1.41 -7.19 2.98
N LYS A 250 -0.73 -6.33 3.73
CA LYS A 250 -0.59 -6.42 5.20
C LYS A 250 -1.93 -6.48 5.96
N TYR A 251 -2.99 -5.89 5.39
CA TYR A 251 -4.34 -5.86 5.95
C TYR A 251 -5.31 -6.80 5.22
N CYS A 252 -4.83 -7.64 4.31
CA CYS A 252 -5.67 -8.60 3.61
C CYS A 252 -6.38 -9.54 4.60
N GLY A 253 -7.71 -9.60 4.51
CA GLY A 253 -8.56 -10.43 5.39
C GLY A 253 -8.60 -10.01 6.85
N LYS A 254 -7.98 -8.88 7.23
CA LYS A 254 -7.97 -8.36 8.60
C LYS A 254 -9.04 -7.28 8.76
N THR A 255 -9.77 -7.31 9.88
CA THR A 255 -10.66 -6.21 10.27
C THR A 255 -9.82 -4.98 10.60
N GLN A 256 -10.24 -3.81 10.09
CA GLN A 256 -9.56 -2.53 10.29
C GLN A 256 -10.56 -1.48 10.75
N THR A 257 -10.10 -0.58 11.62
CA THR A 257 -10.82 0.65 11.99
C THR A 257 -10.26 1.78 11.14
N ILE A 258 -11.12 2.42 10.35
CA ILE A 258 -10.72 3.46 9.39
C ILE A 258 -11.34 4.77 9.84
N LEU A 259 -10.50 5.79 9.98
CA LEU A 259 -10.94 7.16 10.21
C LEU A 259 -11.21 7.83 8.87
N LEU A 260 -12.43 8.35 8.72
CA LEU A 260 -12.81 9.12 7.54
C LEU A 260 -12.42 10.59 7.76
N LYS A 261 -11.89 11.20 6.70
CA LYS A 261 -11.52 12.62 6.62
C LYS A 261 -12.66 13.46 6.07
#